data_AF-A0A847ZVH8-F1
#
_entry.id   AF-A0A847ZVH8-F1
#
_cell.length_a   1.000
_cell.length_b   1.000
_cell.length_c   1.000
_cell.angle_alpha   90.00
_cell.angle_beta   90.00
_cell.angle_gamma   90.00
#
_symmetry.space_group_name_H-M   'P 1'
#
loop_
_entity.id
_entity.type
_entity.pdbx_description
1 polymer ?
#
loop_
_entity_poly.entity_id
_entity_poly.type
_entity_poly.pdbx_seq_one_letter_code
_entity_poly.pdbx_strand_id
1 'polypeptide(L)'
;MKMSAILVLGLSVFLSGCGDDAGPKDYLAIAGGGLTFNYRYSQATSVVVAKMLSPLPEGAVVEATFDLPGNQGQERVERPALVGKLSYKMESSPMKGIRRGEPLKVTLLVRDAKGLVIDRDETRYTSDVDQSDLPSLPLVQPDKPNYIPQLENLE
;
A
#
# COMPACT_ATOMS: atom_id res chain seq x y z
N MET A 1 -5.44 -72.27 36.86
CA MET A 1 -5.96 -71.16 36.02
C MET A 1 -6.30 -69.98 36.90
N LYS A 2 -5.60 -68.86 36.77
CA LYS A 2 -6.14 -67.48 36.76
C LYS A 2 -4.97 -66.50 36.58
N MET A 3 -4.96 -65.91 35.39
CA MET A 3 -3.96 -64.99 34.85
C MET A 3 -3.98 -63.67 35.63
N SER A 4 -2.82 -63.21 36.09
CA SER A 4 -2.64 -61.85 36.62
C SER A 4 -2.31 -60.93 35.45
N ALA A 5 -3.24 -60.05 35.09
CA ALA A 5 -3.09 -59.10 33.99
C ALA A 5 -2.35 -57.85 34.48
N ILE A 6 -1.14 -57.65 33.93
CA ILE A 6 -0.32 -56.46 34.09
C ILE A 6 -0.94 -55.34 33.25
N LEU A 7 -1.39 -54.27 33.90
CA LEU A 7 -1.89 -53.06 33.24
C LEU A 7 -0.73 -52.06 33.09
N VAL A 8 -0.10 -52.05 31.90
CA VAL A 8 0.89 -51.04 31.51
C VAL A 8 0.13 -49.78 31.09
N LEU A 9 0.24 -48.71 31.89
CA LEU A 9 -0.31 -47.40 31.59
C LEU A 9 0.66 -46.66 30.65
N GLY A 10 0.42 -46.74 29.34
CA GLY A 10 1.17 -46.01 28.31
C GLY A 10 0.85 -44.52 28.35
N LEU A 11 1.84 -43.71 28.69
CA LEU A 11 1.77 -42.25 28.69
C LEU A 11 2.06 -41.73 27.26
N SER A 12 1.02 -41.59 26.46
CA SER A 12 1.09 -41.02 25.11
C SER A 12 1.27 -39.50 25.19
N VAL A 13 2.52 -39.03 25.13
CA VAL A 13 2.84 -37.61 24.96
C VAL A 13 2.48 -37.21 23.52
N PHE A 14 1.27 -36.71 23.32
CA PHE A 14 0.94 -35.95 22.12
C PHE A 14 1.68 -34.61 22.21
N LEU A 15 2.82 -34.49 21.53
CA LEU A 15 3.36 -33.19 21.16
C LEU A 15 2.36 -32.54 20.18
N SER A 16 1.40 -31.78 20.71
CA SER A 16 0.73 -30.75 19.93
C SER A 16 1.78 -29.71 19.59
N GLY A 17 2.38 -29.84 18.41
CA GLY A 17 3.13 -28.74 17.81
C GLY A 17 2.18 -27.56 17.73
N CYS A 18 2.49 -26.47 18.46
CA CYS A 18 2.02 -25.15 18.11
C CYS A 18 2.59 -24.85 16.72
N GLY A 19 1.90 -25.29 15.68
CA GLY A 19 1.98 -24.61 14.41
C GLY A 19 1.41 -23.24 14.67
N ASP A 20 2.24 -22.20 14.62
CA ASP A 20 1.74 -20.83 14.50
C ASP A 20 0.76 -20.85 13.33
N ASP A 21 -0.53 -20.72 13.65
CA ASP A 21 -1.60 -20.65 12.68
C ASP A 21 -1.20 -19.57 11.66
N ALA A 22 -0.92 -20.02 10.44
CA ALA A 22 -0.47 -19.21 9.32
C ALA A 22 -1.64 -18.40 8.75
N GLY A 23 -2.28 -17.61 9.60
CA GLY A 23 -3.11 -16.49 9.18
C GLY A 23 -2.24 -15.40 8.56
N PRO A 24 -2.86 -14.41 7.89
CA PRO A 24 -2.17 -13.19 7.48
C PRO A 24 -1.40 -12.65 8.69
N LYS A 25 -0.08 -12.51 8.55
CA LYS A 25 0.74 -11.86 9.58
C LYS A 25 0.65 -10.37 9.35
N ASP A 26 0.45 -9.61 10.42
CA ASP A 26 0.49 -8.16 10.41
C ASP A 26 1.94 -7.68 10.14
N TYR A 27 2.36 -7.65 8.87
CA TYR A 27 3.67 -7.16 8.45
C TYR A 27 3.63 -5.66 8.22
N LEU A 28 2.55 -5.17 7.60
CA LEU A 28 2.33 -3.76 7.31
C LEU A 28 0.97 -3.30 7.82
N ALA A 29 0.87 -2.02 8.13
CA ALA A 29 -0.41 -1.34 8.30
C ALA A 29 -0.42 -0.03 7.53
N ILE A 30 -1.56 0.33 6.97
CA ILE A 30 -1.77 1.65 6.37
C ILE A 30 -1.70 2.70 7.49
N ALA A 31 -0.68 3.56 7.43
CA ALA A 31 -0.42 4.62 8.40
C ALA A 31 -0.92 5.99 7.93
N GLY A 32 -1.26 6.11 6.64
CA GLY A 32 -1.81 7.33 6.06
C GLY A 32 -1.85 7.28 4.54
N GLY A 33 -2.20 8.41 3.95
CA GLY A 33 -2.41 8.55 2.52
C GLY A 33 -3.62 9.40 2.22
N GLY A 34 -4.06 9.37 0.97
CA GLY A 34 -5.19 10.15 0.49
C GLY A 34 -5.06 10.52 -0.98
N LEU A 35 -6.01 11.32 -1.44
CA LEU A 35 -5.95 11.94 -2.76
C LEU A 35 -5.19 13.27 -2.64
N THR A 36 -4.15 13.42 -3.45
CA THR A 36 -3.33 14.64 -3.51
C THR A 36 -3.71 15.41 -4.76
N PHE A 37 -4.06 16.70 -4.61
CA PHE A 37 -4.37 17.60 -5.71
C PHE A 37 -3.28 18.67 -5.81
N ASN A 38 -2.43 18.55 -6.83
CA ASN A 38 -1.36 19.49 -7.08
C ASN A 38 -1.80 20.55 -8.11
N TYR A 39 -2.16 21.73 -7.61
CA TYR A 39 -2.60 22.86 -8.44
C TYR A 39 -1.49 23.41 -9.35
N ARG A 40 -0.21 23.31 -8.95
CA ARG A 40 0.93 23.82 -9.73
C ARG A 40 1.09 23.03 -11.02
N TYR A 41 0.90 21.72 -10.95
CA TYR A 41 1.06 20.82 -12.09
C TYR A 41 -0.25 20.36 -12.71
N SER A 42 -1.40 20.77 -12.15
CA SER A 42 -2.72 20.27 -12.56
C SER A 42 -2.79 18.73 -12.56
N GLN A 43 -2.37 18.14 -11.44
CA GLN A 43 -2.32 16.68 -11.30
C GLN A 43 -3.00 16.25 -10.02
N ALA A 44 -3.69 15.10 -10.10
CA ALA A 44 -4.24 14.43 -8.93
C ALA A 44 -3.72 13.00 -8.85
N THR A 45 -3.30 12.55 -7.68
CA THR A 45 -2.74 11.21 -7.45
C THR A 45 -3.33 10.59 -6.18
N SER A 46 -3.32 9.26 -6.10
CA SER A 46 -3.64 8.53 -4.88
C SER A 46 -2.36 8.09 -4.20
N VAL A 47 -2.22 8.38 -2.91
CA VAL A 47 -1.02 8.08 -2.12
C VAL A 47 -1.39 7.14 -0.99
N VAL A 48 -0.55 6.14 -0.73
CA VAL A 48 -0.62 5.32 0.48
C VAL A 48 0.74 5.26 1.17
N VAL A 49 0.73 5.34 2.49
CA VAL A 49 1.90 5.17 3.33
C VAL A 49 1.67 3.96 4.22
N ALA A 50 2.47 2.92 4.02
CA ALA A 50 2.47 1.73 4.86
C ALA A 50 3.60 1.82 5.90
N LYS A 51 3.30 1.54 7.17
CA LYS A 51 4.31 1.35 8.22
C LYS A 51 4.56 -0.13 8.44
N MET A 52 5.80 -0.49 8.73
CA MET A 52 6.17 -1.85 9.11
C MET A 52 5.80 -2.12 10.56
N LEU A 53 5.08 -3.22 10.80
CA LEU A 53 4.70 -3.74 12.12
C LEU A 53 5.64 -4.85 12.58
N SER A 54 6.13 -5.66 11.63
CA SER A 54 7.08 -6.73 11.87
C SER A 54 8.05 -6.86 10.69
N PRO A 55 9.27 -7.42 10.89
CA PRO A 55 10.25 -7.54 9.81
C PRO A 55 9.71 -8.30 8.60
N LEU A 56 9.84 -7.72 7.40
CA LEU A 56 9.46 -8.37 6.15
C LEU A 56 10.43 -9.51 5.82
N PRO A 57 9.94 -10.65 5.31
CA PRO A 57 10.79 -11.75 4.86
C PRO A 57 11.77 -11.32 3.76
N GLU A 58 12.90 -12.00 3.66
CA GLU A 58 13.85 -11.78 2.57
C GLU A 58 13.20 -12.03 1.21
N GLY A 59 13.47 -11.14 0.25
CA GLY A 59 12.89 -11.21 -1.09
C GLY A 59 11.40 -10.84 -1.17
N ALA A 60 10.79 -10.35 -0.08
CA ALA A 60 9.42 -9.89 -0.09
C ALA A 60 9.23 -8.62 -0.95
N VAL A 61 8.01 -8.44 -1.47
CA VAL A 61 7.60 -7.27 -2.25
C VAL A 61 6.35 -6.66 -1.61
N VAL A 62 6.39 -5.35 -1.43
CA VAL A 62 5.24 -4.54 -1.01
C VAL A 62 4.56 -4.01 -2.27
N GLU A 63 3.25 -4.23 -2.39
CA GLU A 63 2.45 -3.89 -3.54
C GLU A 63 1.26 -3.03 -3.12
N ALA A 64 1.07 -1.89 -3.77
CA ALA A 64 -0.18 -1.14 -3.71
C ALA A 64 -0.92 -1.24 -5.03
N THR A 65 -2.21 -1.57 -4.96
CA THR A 65 -3.14 -1.49 -6.08
C THR A 65 -4.12 -0.35 -5.82
N PHE A 66 -4.16 0.62 -6.74
CA PHE A 66 -5.01 1.80 -6.67
C PHE A 66 -6.18 1.65 -7.65
N ASP A 67 -7.41 1.80 -7.17
CA ASP A 67 -8.57 1.98 -8.06
C ASP A 67 -8.44 3.35 -8.75
N LEU A 68 -8.55 3.35 -10.08
CA LEU A 68 -8.57 4.57 -10.87
C LEU A 68 -10.02 5.07 -11.05
N PRO A 69 -10.25 6.39 -11.15
CA PRO A 69 -11.59 6.94 -11.28
C PRO A 69 -12.36 6.43 -12.51
N GLY A 70 -13.69 6.40 -12.40
CA GLY A 70 -14.57 5.94 -13.47
C GLY A 70 -14.33 4.47 -13.82
N ASN A 71 -14.17 4.17 -15.11
CA ASN A 71 -13.98 2.80 -15.61
C ASN A 71 -12.53 2.51 -16.00
N GLN A 72 -11.57 3.27 -15.46
CA GLN A 72 -10.16 3.18 -15.84
C GLN A 72 -9.44 1.95 -15.22
N GLY A 73 -10.10 1.21 -14.34
CA GLY A 73 -9.58 -0.03 -13.76
C GLY A 73 -8.69 0.23 -12.56
N GLN A 74 -7.53 -0.43 -12.52
CA GLN A 74 -6.62 -0.38 -11.39
C GLN A 74 -5.16 -0.21 -11.85
N GLU A 75 -4.36 0.46 -11.04
CA GLU A 75 -2.92 0.58 -11.23
C GLU A 75 -2.17 -0.12 -10.10
N ARG A 76 -1.14 -0.91 -10.44
CA ARG A 76 -0.31 -1.64 -9.49
C ARG A 76 1.07 -1.01 -9.40
N VAL A 77 1.52 -0.75 -8.17
CA VAL A 77 2.84 -0.19 -7.85
C VAL A 77 3.55 -1.09 -6.86
N GLU A 78 4.78 -1.47 -7.15
CA GLU A 78 5.57 -2.38 -6.32
C GLU A 78 6.83 -1.73 -5.78
N ARG A 79 7.24 -2.17 -4.59
CA ARG A 79 8.50 -1.81 -3.95
C ARG A 79 9.11 -3.05 -3.29
N PRO A 80 10.38 -3.39 -3.56
CA PRO A 80 11.04 -4.49 -2.85
C PRO A 80 11.16 -4.16 -1.36
N ALA A 81 11.06 -5.18 -0.51
CA ALA A 81 11.38 -5.06 0.90
C ALA A 81 12.88 -4.80 1.05
N LEU A 82 13.25 -3.76 1.80
CA LEU A 82 14.64 -3.39 2.02
C LEU A 82 14.97 -3.46 3.52
N VAL A 83 16.14 -4.01 3.84
CA VAL A 83 16.64 -4.08 5.22
C VAL A 83 16.73 -2.68 5.82
N GLY A 84 16.21 -2.51 7.03
CA GLY A 84 16.20 -1.24 7.76
C GLY A 84 15.12 -0.24 7.29
N LYS A 85 14.34 -0.54 6.25
CA LYS A 85 13.24 0.33 5.80
C LYS A 85 12.00 0.12 6.67
N LEU A 86 11.54 1.20 7.32
CA LEU A 86 10.43 1.16 8.28
C LEU A 86 9.07 1.55 7.67
N SER A 87 9.06 2.12 6.46
CA SER A 87 7.84 2.57 5.81
C SER A 87 7.94 2.60 4.28
N TYR A 88 6.81 2.43 3.61
CA TYR A 88 6.69 2.45 2.15
C TYR A 88 5.65 3.50 1.75
N LYS A 89 6.10 4.59 1.11
CA LYS A 89 5.22 5.52 0.41
C LYS A 89 5.10 5.06 -1.05
N MET A 90 3.87 4.86 -1.50
CA MET A 90 3.53 4.50 -2.88
C MET A 90 2.47 5.46 -3.40
N GLU A 91 2.51 5.73 -4.69
CA GLU A 91 1.69 6.75 -5.34
C GLU A 91 1.31 6.25 -6.73
N SER A 92 0.05 6.49 -7.12
CA SER A 92 -0.46 6.21 -8.45
C SER A 92 0.15 7.16 -9.48
N SER A 93 0.01 6.82 -10.75
CA SER A 93 0.12 7.79 -11.84
C SER A 93 -0.92 8.90 -11.70
N PRO A 94 -0.69 10.08 -12.32
CA PRO A 94 -1.69 11.13 -12.38
C PRO A 94 -3.02 10.64 -12.96
N MET A 95 -4.09 10.77 -12.18
CA MET A 95 -5.42 10.29 -12.50
C MET A 95 -6.25 11.37 -13.20
N LYS A 96 -7.31 10.96 -13.89
CA LYS A 96 -8.32 11.86 -14.48
C LYS A 96 -9.73 11.38 -14.14
N GLY A 97 -10.66 12.31 -13.98
CA GLY A 97 -12.06 12.01 -13.69
C GLY A 97 -12.39 11.73 -12.22
N ILE A 98 -11.59 12.21 -11.25
CA ILE A 98 -11.96 12.13 -9.83
C ILE A 98 -13.19 13.01 -9.59
N ARG A 99 -14.26 12.42 -9.03
CA ARG A 99 -15.46 13.15 -8.64
C ARG A 99 -15.59 13.25 -7.13
N ARG A 100 -16.15 14.35 -6.66
CA ARG A 100 -16.48 14.56 -5.25
C ARG A 100 -17.34 13.39 -4.73
N GLY A 101 -16.98 12.85 -3.58
CA GLY A 101 -17.74 11.81 -2.90
C GLY A 101 -17.58 10.40 -3.47
N GLU A 102 -16.85 10.20 -4.57
CA GLU A 102 -16.58 8.86 -5.11
C GLU A 102 -15.40 8.21 -4.37
N PRO A 103 -15.59 7.05 -3.69
CA PRO A 103 -14.52 6.39 -2.97
C PRO A 103 -13.61 5.60 -3.91
N LEU A 104 -12.31 5.87 -3.87
CA LEU A 104 -11.28 5.12 -4.58
C LEU A 104 -10.56 4.20 -3.59
N LYS A 105 -10.61 2.88 -3.86
CA LYS A 105 -9.97 1.89 -2.99
C LYS A 105 -8.46 1.84 -3.24
N VAL A 106 -7.72 1.57 -2.19
CA VAL A 106 -6.33 1.15 -2.26
C VAL A 106 -6.18 -0.17 -1.53
N THR A 107 -5.58 -1.16 -2.19
CA THR A 107 -5.26 -2.46 -1.61
C THR A 107 -3.75 -2.56 -1.43
N LEU A 108 -3.30 -2.80 -0.21
CA LEU A 108 -1.91 -3.04 0.13
C LEU A 108 -1.70 -4.54 0.31
N LEU A 109 -0.69 -5.11 -0.35
CA LEU A 109 -0.32 -6.51 -0.21
C LEU A 109 1.17 -6.62 0.12
N VAL A 110 1.51 -7.65 0.89
CA VAL A 110 2.88 -8.16 0.97
C VAL A 110 2.92 -9.51 0.29
N ARG A 111 3.87 -9.68 -0.64
CA ARG A 111 4.16 -10.96 -1.27
C ARG A 111 5.51 -11.47 -0.82
N ASP A 112 5.61 -12.77 -0.57
CA ASP A 112 6.89 -13.44 -0.32
C ASP A 112 7.72 -13.57 -1.60
N ALA A 113 8.93 -14.13 -1.49
CA ALA A 113 9.82 -14.38 -2.63
C ALA A 113 9.25 -15.35 -3.69
N LYS A 114 8.18 -16.08 -3.37
CA LYS A 114 7.47 -16.99 -4.29
C LYS A 114 6.23 -16.32 -4.92
N GLY A 115 5.94 -15.07 -4.57
CA GLY A 115 4.78 -14.31 -5.03
C GLY A 115 3.50 -14.59 -4.26
N LEU A 116 3.54 -15.39 -3.19
CA LEU A 116 2.38 -15.69 -2.35
C LEU A 116 2.03 -14.47 -1.50
N VAL A 117 0.75 -14.11 -1.45
CA VAL A 117 0.25 -13.06 -0.56
C VAL A 117 0.32 -13.54 0.88
N ILE A 118 1.11 -12.85 1.69
CA ILE A 118 1.33 -13.16 3.12
C ILE A 118 0.78 -12.09 4.07
N ASP A 119 0.38 -10.94 3.52
CA ASP A 119 -0.33 -9.86 4.22
C ASP A 119 -1.24 -9.09 3.26
N ARG A 120 -2.32 -8.53 3.79
CA ARG A 120 -3.28 -7.70 3.06
C ARG A 120 -3.94 -6.68 3.97
N ASP A 121 -3.92 -5.42 3.54
CA ASP A 121 -4.68 -4.32 4.14
C ASP A 121 -5.40 -3.52 3.04
N GLU A 122 -6.47 -2.82 3.36
CA GLU A 122 -7.20 -2.00 2.39
C GLU A 122 -7.81 -0.74 3.01
N THR A 123 -7.88 0.31 2.20
CA THR A 123 -8.52 1.57 2.58
C THR A 123 -9.26 2.18 1.40
N ARG A 124 -10.05 3.22 1.67
CA ARG A 124 -10.75 3.99 0.64
C ARG A 124 -10.52 5.47 0.90
N TYR A 125 -10.16 6.19 -0.16
CA TYR A 125 -10.04 7.64 -0.12
C TYR A 125 -11.20 8.27 -0.88
N THR A 126 -11.77 9.31 -0.29
CA THR A 126 -12.87 10.05 -0.88
C THR A 126 -12.47 11.52 -0.92
N SER A 127 -12.68 12.19 -2.05
CA SER A 127 -12.43 13.62 -2.17
C SER A 127 -13.68 14.43 -1.83
N ASP A 128 -13.47 15.58 -1.18
CA ASP A 128 -14.47 16.63 -0.95
C ASP A 128 -14.54 17.65 -2.10
N VAL A 129 -13.64 17.55 -3.08
CA VAL A 129 -13.57 18.42 -4.27
C VAL A 129 -13.74 17.62 -5.55
N ASP A 130 -14.07 18.31 -6.64
CA ASP A 130 -14.08 17.69 -7.96
C ASP A 130 -12.73 17.95 -8.63
N GLN A 131 -12.25 17.04 -9.48
CA GLN A 131 -11.01 17.29 -10.20
C GLN A 131 -11.07 18.53 -11.10
N SER A 132 -12.27 18.92 -11.55
CA SER A 132 -12.49 20.16 -12.29
C SER A 132 -12.14 21.44 -11.51
N ASP A 133 -11.92 21.35 -10.19
CA ASP A 133 -11.42 22.45 -9.37
C ASP A 133 -9.91 22.71 -9.61
N LEU A 134 -9.19 21.79 -10.28
CA LEU A 134 -7.82 22.03 -10.74
C LEU A 134 -7.80 22.94 -11.99
N PRO A 135 -6.75 23.77 -12.16
CA PRO A 135 -6.53 24.52 -13.39
C PRO A 135 -6.52 23.59 -14.62
N SER A 136 -7.05 24.02 -15.77
CA SER A 136 -7.07 23.19 -16.99
C SER A 136 -5.67 22.87 -17.56
N LEU A 137 -4.67 23.68 -17.20
CA LEU A 137 -3.27 23.51 -17.58
C LEU A 137 -2.36 23.72 -16.36
N PRO A 138 -1.18 23.09 -16.31
CA PRO A 138 -0.16 23.36 -15.29
C PRO A 138 0.15 24.85 -15.20
N LEU A 139 0.14 25.40 -13.98
CA LEU A 139 0.56 26.78 -13.73
C LEU A 139 2.09 26.92 -13.81
N VAL A 140 2.82 25.81 -13.64
CA VAL A 140 4.26 25.75 -13.87
C VAL A 140 4.59 24.60 -14.80
N GLN A 141 5.37 24.94 -15.82
CA GLN A 141 5.91 24.02 -16.82
C GLN A 141 7.31 23.60 -16.38
N PRO A 142 7.51 22.35 -15.90
CA PRO A 142 8.81 21.90 -15.40
C PRO A 142 9.88 21.82 -16.51
N ASP A 143 9.45 21.77 -17.76
CA ASP A 143 10.26 21.79 -18.98
C ASP A 143 10.71 23.20 -19.41
N LYS A 144 10.18 24.25 -18.78
CA LYS A 144 10.58 25.63 -19.05
C LYS A 144 11.42 26.19 -17.90
N PRO A 145 12.48 26.98 -18.18
CA PRO A 145 13.22 27.67 -17.12
C PRO A 145 12.23 28.48 -16.29
N ASN A 146 12.32 28.36 -14.96
CA ASN A 146 11.43 29.04 -14.02
C ASN A 146 11.33 30.52 -14.42
N TYR A 147 10.13 30.98 -14.81
CA TYR A 147 9.88 32.41 -14.98
C TYR A 147 10.06 33.08 -13.62
N ILE A 148 11.16 33.83 -13.45
CA ILE A 148 11.44 34.67 -12.29
C ILE A 148 11.11 36.11 -12.71
N PRO A 149 9.91 36.63 -12.42
CA PRO A 149 9.52 37.98 -12.84
C PRO A 149 10.42 39.10 -12.29
N GLN A 150 11.26 38.81 -11.29
CA GLN A 150 12.12 39.79 -10.62
C GLN A 150 13.42 40.12 -11.37
N LEU A 151 13.78 39.39 -12.45
CA LEU A 151 15.01 39.65 -13.20
C LEU A 151 14.82 40.59 -14.40
N GLU A 152 13.57 40.83 -14.84
CA GLU A 152 13.28 41.72 -15.98
C GLU A 152 13.38 43.22 -15.65
N ASN A 153 13.65 43.59 -14.39
CA ASN A 153 13.80 44.99 -13.95
C ASN A 153 15.27 45.36 -13.61
N LEU A 154 16.25 44.56 -14.04
CA LEU A 154 17.67 44.75 -13.71
C LEU A 154 18.56 45.13 -14.91
N GLU A 155 17.99 45.49 -16.06
CA GLU A 155 18.75 46.07 -17.19
C GLU A 155 18.14 47.37 -17.70
#